data_AF-A0A3M1NVP9-F1
#
_entry.id   AF-A0A3M1NVP9-F1
#
_cell.length_a   1.000
_cell.length_b   1.000
_cell.length_c   1.000
_cell.angle_alpha   90.00
_cell.angle_beta   90.00
_cell.angle_gamma   90.00
#
_symmetry.space_group_name_H-M   'P 1'
#
loop_
_entity.id
_entity.type
_entity.pdbx_description
1 polymer ?
#
loop_
_entity_poly.entity_id
_entity_poly.type
_entity_poly.pdbx_seq_one_letter_code
_entity_poly.pdbx_strand_id
1 'polypeptide(L)' 'THGFALPAYNFNLSIEPGETQTISFVADKPGVYPFYCTEFCSALHLEMAGYFMIQP' A
#
# COMPACT_ATOMS: atom_id res chain seq x y z
N THR A 1 0.06 12.99 -6.88
CA THR A 1 0.32 12.31 -5.60
C THR A 1 -0.21 10.90 -5.69
N HIS A 2 0.47 9.95 -5.05
CA HIS A 2 -0.01 8.58 -4.91
C HIS A 2 -0.24 8.26 -3.43
N GLY A 3 -1.11 7.30 -3.18
CA GLY A 3 -1.26 6.69 -1.87
C GLY A 3 -0.61 5.31 -1.81
N PHE A 4 -0.23 4.86 -0.62
CA PHE A 4 0.06 3.46 -0.36
C PHE A 4 -0.65 3.05 0.95
N ALA A 5 -1.69 2.23 0.82
CA ALA A 5 -2.37 1.67 1.97
C ALA A 5 -2.18 0.16 2.06
N LEU A 6 -1.93 -0.31 3.28
CA LEU A 6 -1.96 -1.71 3.68
C LEU A 6 -2.83 -1.82 4.93
N PRO A 7 -4.17 -1.90 4.79
CA PRO A 7 -5.11 -1.70 5.89
C PRO A 7 -4.95 -2.70 7.03
N ALA A 8 -4.59 -3.95 6.72
CA ALA A 8 -4.38 -4.99 7.74
C ALA A 8 -3.26 -4.66 8.75
N TYR A 9 -2.33 -3.80 8.35
CA TYR A 9 -1.24 -3.30 9.18
C TYR A 9 -1.42 -1.82 9.58
N ASN A 10 -2.61 -1.26 9.35
CA ASN A 10 -2.96 0.14 9.63
C ASN A 10 -2.00 1.16 8.99
N PHE A 11 -1.53 0.88 7.77
CA PHE A 11 -0.72 1.83 7.02
C PHE A 11 -1.55 2.54 5.96
N ASN A 12 -1.37 3.86 5.89
CA ASN A 12 -1.82 4.72 4.81
C ASN A 12 -0.82 5.88 4.67
N LEU A 13 -0.13 5.94 3.53
CA LEU A 13 0.89 6.93 3.23
C LEU A 13 0.44 7.78 2.04
N SER A 14 0.64 9.10 2.10
CA SER A 14 0.55 9.99 0.94
C SER A 14 1.95 10.29 0.43
N ILE A 15 2.23 9.99 -0.84
CA ILE A 15 3.56 10.08 -1.48
C ILE A 15 3.52 11.17 -2.55
N GLU A 16 4.22 12.26 -2.31
CA GLU A 16 4.31 13.37 -3.26
C GLU A 16 5.31 13.10 -4.39
N PRO A 17 5.12 13.72 -5.57
CA PRO A 17 6.08 13.60 -6.67
C PRO A 17 7.48 14.06 -6.25
N GLY A 18 8.48 13.19 -6.42
CA GLY A 18 9.88 13.45 -6.07
C GLY A 18 10.25 13.09 -4.63
N GLU A 19 9.30 12.64 -3.82
CA GLU A 19 9.55 12.18 -2.45
C GLU A 19 9.74 10.66 -2.37
N THR A 20 10.37 10.21 -1.28
CA THR A 20 10.47 8.80 -0.92
C THR A 20 10.10 8.65 0.55
N GLN A 21 9.23 7.69 0.84
CA GLN A 21 8.87 7.33 2.21
C GLN A 21 9.33 5.91 2.52
N THR A 22 9.77 5.69 3.76
CA THR A 22 10.19 4.38 4.26
C THR A 22 9.30 4.00 5.44
N ILE A 23 8.75 2.79 5.40
CA ILE A 23 8.07 2.17 6.53
C ILE A 23 8.75 0.85 6.87
N SER A 24 8.80 0.52 8.17
CA SER A 24 9.36 -0.72 8.68
C SER A 24 8.36 -1.34 9.64
N PHE A 25 8.00 -2.60 9.41
CA PHE A 25 7.05 -3.33 10.25
C PHE A 25 7.33 -4.84 10.22
N VAL A 26 6.74 -5.57 11.15
CA VAL A 26 6.83 -7.03 11.19
C VAL A 26 5.60 -7.63 10.53
N ALA A 27 5.82 -8.41 9.47
CA ALA A 27 4.82 -9.23 8.81
C ALA A 27 4.59 -10.53 9.62
N ASP A 28 3.80 -10.43 10.70
CA ASP A 28 3.67 -11.44 11.76
C ASP A 28 2.68 -12.57 11.46
N LYS A 29 1.83 -12.43 10.44
CA LYS A 29 0.74 -13.36 10.15
C LYS A 29 0.77 -13.81 8.69
N PRO A 30 0.89 -15.12 8.41
CA PRO A 30 0.77 -15.63 7.05
C PRO A 30 -0.60 -15.32 6.46
N GLY A 31 -0.64 -14.99 5.17
CA GLY A 31 -1.88 -14.62 4.49
C GLY A 31 -1.66 -13.78 3.23
N VAL A 32 -2.77 -13.35 2.64
CA VAL A 32 -2.79 -12.47 1.48
C VAL A 32 -3.52 -11.19 1.86
N TYR A 33 -2.82 -10.06 1.75
CA TYR A 33 -3.30 -8.76 2.18
C TYR A 33 -3.33 -7.79 0.99
N PRO A 34 -4.48 -7.20 0.64
CA PRO A 34 -4.53 -6.23 -0.43
C PRO A 34 -3.82 -4.94 -0.01
N PHE A 35 -3.07 -4.36 -0.94
CA PHE A 35 -2.61 -2.98 -0.87
C PHE A 35 -3.10 -2.23 -2.10
N TYR A 36 -3.29 -0.92 -1.98
CA TYR A 36 -3.83 -0.11 -3.08
C TYR A 36 -3.50 1.37 -2.90
N CYS A 37 -3.61 2.11 -4.00
CA CYS A 37 -3.50 3.57 -4.01
C CYS A 37 -4.76 4.19 -3.40
N THR A 38 -4.61 5.01 -2.36
CA THR A 38 -5.71 5.73 -1.70
C THR A 38 -6.00 7.10 -2.31
N GLU A 39 -5.06 7.66 -3.05
CA GLU A 39 -5.19 8.95 -3.71
C GLU A 39 -5.66 8.79 -5.16
N PHE A 40 -6.58 9.65 -5.59
CA PHE A 40 -6.99 9.70 -7.00
C PHE A 40 -5.83 10.20 -7.86
N CYS A 41 -5.11 9.26 -8.46
CA CYS A 41 -3.89 9.54 -9.23
C CYS A 41 -4.10 9.50 -10.75
N SER A 42 -5.13 8.81 -11.24
CA SER A 42 -5.52 8.75 -12.66
C SER A 42 -6.91 8.11 -12.84
N ALA A 43 -7.37 8.00 -14.09
CA ALA A 43 -8.62 7.29 -14.42
C ALA A 43 -8.61 5.80 -13.97
N LEU A 44 -7.43 5.17 -13.91
CA LEU A 44 -7.26 3.78 -13.48
C LEU A 44 -6.76 3.68 -12.02
N HIS A 45 -7.11 4.65 -11.18
CA HIS A 45 -6.68 4.71 -9.78
C HIS A 45 -7.10 3.47 -8.98
N LEU A 46 -8.30 2.93 -9.23
CA LEU A 46 -8.84 1.78 -8.51
C LEU A 46 -8.15 0.47 -8.89
N GLU A 47 -7.61 0.40 -10.11
CA GLU A 47 -6.85 -0.72 -10.64
C GLU A 47 -5.39 -0.73 -10.16
N MET A 48 -4.92 0.38 -9.57
CA MET A 48 -3.61 0.47 -8.93
C MET A 48 -3.64 -0.21 -7.56
N ALA A 49 -3.75 -1.54 -7.59
CA ALA A 49 -3.83 -2.42 -6.44
C ALA A 49 -2.93 -3.64 -6.62
N GLY A 50 -2.60 -4.29 -5.52
CA GLY A 50 -1.84 -5.52 -5.51
C GLY A 50 -2.05 -6.33 -4.24
N TYR A 51 -1.40 -7.49 -4.18
CA TYR A 51 -1.48 -8.39 -3.05
C TYR A 51 -0.10 -8.56 -2.39
N PHE A 52 -0.06 -8.36 -1.09
CA PHE A 52 1.07 -8.67 -0.24
C PHE A 52 0.87 -10.06 0.37
N MET A 53 1.67 -11.03 -0.09
CA MET A 53 1.60 -12.42 0.35
C MET A 53 2.69 -12.69 1.39
N ILE A 54 2.28 -13.10 2.58
CA ILE A 54 3.16 -13.54 3.66
C ILE A 54 3.13 -15.06 3.71
N GLN A 55 4.28 -15.68 3.45
CA GLN A 55 4.43 -17.13 3.52
C GLN A 55 4.52 -17.61 4.98
N PRO A 56 4.06 -18.84 5.27
CA PRO A 56 4.29 -19.50 6.56
C PRO A 56 5.77 -19.70 6.88
#